data_AF-A0A0F9M5X5-F1
#
_entry.id   AF-A0A0F9M5X5-F1
#
_cell.length_a   1.000
_cell.length_b   1.000
_cell.length_c   1.000
_cell.angle_alpha   90.00
_cell.angle_beta   90.00
_cell.angle_gamma   90.00
#
_symmetry.space_group_name_H-M   'P 1'
#
loop_
_entity.id
_entity.type
_entity.pdbx_description
1 polymer ?
#
loop_
_entity_poly.entity_id
_entity_poly.type
_entity_poly.pdbx_seq_one_letter_code
_entity_poly.pdbx_strand_id
1 'polypeptide(L)'
;MRIGDRDITMSKGWIAQFEDGTVICEDDMPWNKVPKKKNIQHMILKWEERFWSLTDKEHYTVPKKKGYMDVSTGGVSGGIHSRTIGYYDMEEKCKVILRVEEATGQMQYDIEPFE
;
A
#
# COMPACT_ATOMS: atom_id res chain seq x y z
N MET A 1 10.85 -1.69 -13.49
CA MET A 1 11.58 -1.58 -12.21
C MET A 1 11.76 -2.99 -11.68
N ARG A 2 12.95 -3.36 -11.18
CA ARG A 2 13.17 -4.66 -10.55
C ARG A 2 13.20 -4.50 -9.03
N ILE A 3 12.51 -5.38 -8.29
CA ILE A 3 12.52 -5.44 -6.83
C ILE A 3 12.81 -6.88 -6.44
N GLY A 4 13.92 -7.10 -5.71
CA GLY A 4 14.46 -8.44 -5.50
C GLY A 4 14.69 -9.16 -6.84
N ASP A 5 14.06 -10.32 -7.00
CA ASP A 5 14.12 -11.11 -8.23
C ASP A 5 12.95 -10.89 -9.20
N ARG A 6 12.07 -9.93 -8.90
CA ARG A 6 10.86 -9.70 -9.68
C ARG A 6 10.94 -8.42 -10.50
N ASP A 7 10.58 -8.52 -11.77
CA ASP A 7 10.33 -7.37 -12.64
C ASP A 7 8.89 -6.86 -12.45
N ILE A 8 8.76 -5.58 -12.10
CA ILE A 8 7.51 -4.88 -11.85
C ILE A 8 7.06 -4.19 -13.13
N THR A 9 5.99 -4.73 -13.71
CA THR A 9 5.40 -4.27 -14.98
C THR A 9 4.20 -3.34 -14.80
N MET A 10 3.51 -3.39 -13.65
CA MET A 10 2.38 -2.49 -13.38
C MET A 10 2.82 -1.03 -13.42
N SER A 11 1.94 -0.14 -13.90
CA SER A 11 2.20 1.30 -13.90
C SER A 11 1.88 1.94 -12.55
N LYS A 12 0.86 1.46 -11.83
CA LYS A 12 0.38 2.04 -10.56
C LYS A 12 0.01 0.92 -9.58
N GLY A 13 0.46 1.01 -8.33
CA GLY A 13 0.08 0.07 -7.28
C GLY A 13 1.11 -0.12 -6.17
N TRP A 14 0.66 -0.73 -5.09
CA TRP A 14 1.51 -1.11 -3.96
C TRP A 14 2.29 -2.40 -4.22
N ILE A 15 3.50 -2.45 -3.67
CA ILE A 15 4.42 -3.57 -3.74
C ILE A 15 4.90 -3.87 -2.32
N ALA A 16 4.68 -5.09 -1.87
CA ALA A 16 5.20 -5.60 -0.61
C ALA A 16 6.40 -6.50 -0.89
N GLN A 17 7.56 -6.13 -0.34
CA GLN A 17 8.72 -7.00 -0.27
C GLN A 17 8.83 -7.54 1.16
N PHE A 18 8.89 -8.85 1.27
CA PHE A 18 8.99 -9.56 2.54
C PHE A 18 10.45 -9.87 2.90
N GLU A 19 10.70 -10.12 4.18
CA GLU A 19 12.02 -10.51 4.70
C GLU A 19 12.64 -11.71 3.98
N ASP A 20 11.82 -12.66 3.50
CA ASP A 20 12.27 -13.84 2.78
C ASP A 20 12.57 -13.58 1.29
N GLY A 21 12.51 -12.32 0.86
CA GLY A 21 12.70 -11.89 -0.51
C GLY A 21 11.46 -12.01 -1.40
N THR A 22 10.36 -12.57 -0.89
CA THR A 22 9.09 -12.63 -1.64
C THR A 22 8.60 -11.23 -1.99
N VAL A 23 8.08 -11.07 -3.21
CA VAL A 23 7.50 -9.80 -3.69
C VAL A 23 6.07 -10.03 -4.15
N ILE A 24 5.13 -9.36 -3.48
CA ILE A 24 3.70 -9.36 -3.84
C ILE A 24 3.32 -7.96 -4.32
N CYS A 25 2.73 -7.89 -5.51
CA CYS A 25 2.17 -6.67 -6.08
C CYS A 25 0.66 -6.62 -5.86
N GLU A 26 0.10 -5.41 -5.87
CA GLU A 26 -1.35 -5.19 -5.74
C GLU A 26 -2.16 -5.94 -6.81
N ASP A 27 -1.63 -6.05 -8.04
CA ASP A 27 -2.25 -6.81 -9.13
C ASP A 27 -2.26 -8.34 -8.90
N ASP A 28 -1.41 -8.87 -8.03
CA ASP A 28 -1.39 -10.31 -7.73
C ASP A 28 -2.53 -10.71 -6.79
N MET A 29 -2.80 -9.87 -5.80
CA MET A 29 -3.85 -10.12 -4.83
C MET A 29 -4.32 -8.85 -4.11
N PRO A 30 -5.60 -8.81 -3.73
CA PRO A 30 -6.14 -7.80 -2.83
C PRO A 30 -5.34 -7.64 -1.53
N TRP A 31 -5.11 -6.39 -1.11
CA TRP A 31 -4.32 -6.11 0.09
C TRP A 31 -4.87 -6.76 1.36
N ASN A 32 -6.19 -6.86 1.49
CA ASN A 32 -6.84 -7.54 2.61
C ASN A 32 -6.48 -9.03 2.70
N LYS A 33 -6.05 -9.66 1.59
CA LYS A 33 -5.62 -11.06 1.49
C LYS A 33 -4.10 -11.27 1.59
N VAL A 34 -3.30 -10.21 1.56
CA VAL A 34 -1.84 -10.30 1.67
C VAL A 34 -1.46 -10.97 3.00
N PRO A 35 -0.75 -12.11 2.98
CA PRO A 35 -0.39 -12.85 4.17
C PRO A 35 0.77 -12.18 4.92
N LYS A 36 0.99 -12.59 6.18
CA LYS A 36 2.20 -12.27 6.96
C LYS A 36 2.61 -10.78 6.92
N LYS A 37 1.66 -9.85 6.99
CA LYS A 37 1.93 -8.38 6.89
C LYS A 37 2.99 -7.84 7.86
N LYS A 38 3.22 -8.54 8.97
CA LYS A 38 4.28 -8.23 9.96
C LYS A 38 5.70 -8.50 9.46
N ASN A 39 5.86 -9.33 8.42
CA ASN A 39 7.14 -9.69 7.80
C ASN A 39 7.43 -8.85 6.54
N ILE A 40 6.64 -7.79 6.29
CA ILE A 40 6.88 -6.88 5.18
C ILE A 40 8.04 -5.97 5.60
N GLN A 41 9.13 -6.02 4.84
CA GLN A 41 10.32 -5.21 5.06
C GLN A 41 10.23 -3.88 4.31
N HIS A 42 9.75 -3.93 3.06
CA HIS A 42 9.55 -2.73 2.25
C HIS A 42 8.15 -2.70 1.65
N MET A 43 7.52 -1.54 1.78
CA MET A 43 6.31 -1.20 1.07
C MET A 43 6.62 -0.10 0.07
N ILE A 44 6.39 -0.36 -1.21
CA ILE A 44 6.68 0.59 -2.28
C ILE A 44 5.39 0.89 -3.02
N LEU A 45 5.03 2.17 -3.10
CA LEU A 45 4.04 2.63 -4.06
C LEU A 45 4.75 2.95 -5.36
N LYS A 46 4.35 2.29 -6.44
CA LYS A 46 4.67 2.73 -7.80
C LYS A 46 3.54 3.58 -8.34
N TRP A 47 3.88 4.70 -8.96
CA TRP A 47 2.94 5.58 -9.63
C TRP A 47 3.57 6.14 -10.91
N GLU A 48 3.33 5.47 -12.02
CA GLU A 48 3.99 5.73 -13.30
C GLU A 48 5.51 5.72 -13.09
N GLU A 49 6.16 6.88 -13.27
CA GLU A 49 7.61 7.06 -13.07
C GLU A 49 7.99 7.48 -11.63
N ARG A 50 7.01 7.71 -10.76
CA ARG A 50 7.22 8.09 -9.35
C ARG A 50 7.15 6.87 -8.44
N PHE A 51 7.91 6.92 -7.36
CA PHE A 51 7.92 5.88 -6.34
C PHE A 51 8.02 6.49 -4.94
N TRP A 52 7.37 5.82 -4.00
CA TRP A 52 7.50 6.12 -2.58
C TRP A 52 7.70 4.83 -1.82
N SER A 53 8.69 4.81 -0.93
CA SER A 53 9.03 3.64 -0.14
C SER A 53 8.82 3.91 1.35
N LEU A 54 8.19 2.97 2.03
CA LEU A 54 8.16 2.87 3.48
C LEU A 54 8.93 1.62 3.85
N THR A 55 9.88 1.75 4.76
CA THR A 55 10.77 0.66 5.17
C THR A 55 10.61 0.41 6.65
N ASP A 56 10.64 -0.86 7.04
CA ASP A 56 10.69 -1.35 8.42
C ASP A 56 9.60 -0.73 9.31
N LYS A 57 8.37 -0.58 8.77
CA LYS A 57 7.24 -0.08 9.53
C LYS A 57 6.48 -1.21 10.21
N GLU A 58 6.11 -0.98 11.46
CA GLU A 58 5.34 -1.95 12.22
C GLU A 58 3.89 -2.00 11.72
N HIS A 59 3.40 -3.22 11.51
CA HIS A 59 2.00 -3.52 11.23
C HIS A 59 1.34 -2.71 10.10
N TYR A 60 1.74 -2.96 8.84
CA TYR A 60 1.04 -2.37 7.70
C TYR A 60 -0.46 -2.73 7.65
N THR A 61 -1.29 -1.73 7.34
CA THR A 61 -2.74 -1.84 7.24
C THR A 61 -3.28 -1.18 5.98
N VAL A 62 -4.51 -1.52 5.62
CA VAL A 62 -5.33 -0.69 4.72
C VAL A 62 -6.45 -0.09 5.55
N PRO A 63 -6.70 1.23 5.44
CA PRO A 63 -7.81 1.86 6.16
C PRO A 63 -9.16 1.23 5.79
N LYS A 64 -10.01 1.01 6.80
CA LYS A 64 -11.36 0.43 6.64
C LYS A 64 -12.45 1.48 6.34
N LYS A 65 -12.15 2.79 6.39
CA LYS A 65 -13.16 3.87 6.26
C LYS A 65 -13.57 4.11 4.79
N LYS A 66 -14.83 4.52 4.59
CA LYS A 66 -15.49 4.82 3.30
C LYS A 66 -14.74 5.89 2.50
N GLY A 67 -14.58 5.65 1.20
CA GLY A 67 -13.66 6.35 0.28
C GLY A 67 -12.79 5.37 -0.51
N TYR A 68 -12.76 4.12 -0.07
CA TYR A 68 -12.12 2.98 -0.72
C TYR A 68 -12.99 2.49 -1.88
N MET A 69 -12.56 2.68 -3.13
CA MET A 69 -13.00 1.77 -4.18
C MET A 69 -12.16 0.51 -4.05
N ASP A 70 -12.79 -0.45 -3.40
CA ASP A 70 -12.36 -1.82 -3.29
C ASP A 70 -12.18 -2.42 -4.68
N VAL A 71 -10.93 -2.59 -5.13
CA VAL A 71 -10.65 -3.31 -6.38
C VAL A 71 -10.81 -4.83 -6.21
N SER A 72 -11.23 -5.32 -5.03
CA SER A 72 -11.28 -6.75 -4.75
C SER A 72 -12.63 -7.43 -4.85
N THR A 73 -13.71 -6.71 -5.18
CA THR A 73 -15.04 -7.36 -5.25
C THR A 73 -15.87 -6.82 -6.41
N GLY A 74 -16.17 -7.71 -7.36
CA GLY A 74 -16.78 -7.38 -8.64
C GLY A 74 -18.12 -6.65 -8.56
N GLY A 75 -18.35 -5.81 -9.56
CA GLY A 75 -19.63 -5.18 -9.85
C GLY A 75 -19.55 -3.66 -9.86
N VAL A 76 -19.76 -3.10 -11.05
CA VAL A 76 -19.97 -1.68 -11.38
C VAL A 76 -18.70 -0.85 -11.59
N SER A 77 -18.67 -0.21 -12.76
CA SER A 77 -17.61 0.57 -13.42
C SER A 77 -17.15 1.82 -12.66
N GLY A 78 -16.60 1.65 -11.46
CA GLY A 78 -15.91 2.70 -10.73
C GLY A 78 -14.41 2.43 -10.73
N GLY A 79 -13.63 3.30 -11.37
CA GLY A 79 -12.16 3.20 -11.35
C GLY A 79 -11.59 3.46 -9.96
N ILE A 80 -10.32 3.15 -9.75
CA ILE A 80 -9.63 3.49 -8.49
C ILE A 80 -9.61 5.02 -8.37
N HIS A 81 -10.05 5.57 -7.23
CA HIS A 81 -9.97 7.02 -6.98
C HIS A 81 -8.74 7.40 -6.18
N SER A 82 -8.29 6.53 -5.28
CA SER A 82 -7.06 6.72 -4.54
C SER A 82 -6.53 5.37 -4.05
N ARG A 83 -5.20 5.30 -3.84
CA ARG A 83 -4.51 4.16 -3.24
C ARG A 83 -4.04 4.54 -1.87
N THR A 84 -4.27 3.69 -0.88
CA THR A 84 -4.00 4.05 0.51
C THR A 84 -3.36 2.88 1.25
N ILE A 85 -2.28 3.17 1.98
CA ILE A 85 -1.67 2.25 2.93
C ILE A 85 -1.55 2.97 4.28
N GLY A 86 -1.63 2.23 5.37
CA GLY A 86 -1.26 2.75 6.68
C GLY A 86 -0.28 1.84 7.39
N TYR A 87 0.29 2.32 8.47
CA TYR A 87 1.09 1.53 9.41
C TYR A 87 0.91 2.07 10.82
N TYR A 88 1.20 1.25 11.82
CA TYR A 88 1.19 1.66 13.22
C TYR A 88 2.61 2.09 13.60
N ASP A 89 2.76 3.30 14.11
CA ASP A 89 3.98 3.79 14.72
C ASP A 89 3.84 3.64 16.24
N MET A 90 4.46 2.59 16.78
CA MET A 90 4.34 2.25 18.20
C MET A 90 5.17 3.18 19.11
N GLU A 91 6.20 3.83 18.56
CA GLU A 91 7.01 4.81 19.29
C GLU A 91 6.21 6.08 19.55
N GLU A 92 5.61 6.63 18.48
CA GLU A 92 4.79 7.84 18.55
C GLU A 92 3.32 7.57 18.96
N LYS A 93 2.98 6.29 19.17
CA LYS A 93 1.63 5.83 19.47
C LYS A 93 0.58 6.41 18.51
N CYS A 94 0.88 6.37 17.22
CA CYS A 94 0.01 6.91 16.18
C CYS A 94 -0.06 5.99 14.96
N LYS A 95 -1.16 6.06 14.24
CA LYS A 95 -1.36 5.37 12.98
C LYS A 95 -1.15 6.37 11.86
N VAL A 96 -0.20 6.08 11.00
CA VAL A 96 0.09 6.90 9.82
C VAL A 96 -0.66 6.31 8.64
N ILE A 97 -1.34 7.16 7.89
CA ILE A 97 -2.09 6.81 6.69
C ILE A 97 -1.51 7.61 5.52
N LEU A 98 -1.06 6.92 4.49
CA LEU A 98 -0.63 7.51 3.23
C LEU A 98 -1.71 7.28 2.19
N ARG A 99 -2.18 8.35 1.58
CA ARG A 99 -3.11 8.32 0.45
C ARG A 99 -2.45 8.92 -0.78
N VAL A 100 -2.65 8.29 -1.92
CA VAL A 100 -2.28 8.85 -3.23
C VAL A 100 -3.50 8.89 -4.12
N GLU A 101 -3.84 10.10 -4.58
CA GLU A 101 -4.98 10.36 -5.48
C GLU A 101 -4.73 9.78 -6.87
N GLU A 102 -5.69 9.03 -7.42
CA GLU A 102 -5.46 8.28 -8.66
C GLU A 102 -5.35 9.19 -9.89
N ALA A 103 -5.98 10.37 -9.84
CA ALA A 103 -5.96 11.31 -10.96
C ALA A 103 -4.64 12.07 -11.08
N THR A 104 -3.98 12.36 -9.95
CA THR A 104 -2.85 13.30 -9.89
C THR A 104 -1.55 12.66 -9.40
N GLY A 105 -1.63 11.51 -8.72
CA GLY A 105 -0.55 10.94 -7.93
C GLY A 105 -0.08 11.86 -6.80
N GLN A 106 -0.93 12.79 -6.35
CA GLN A 106 -0.63 13.63 -5.20
C GLN A 106 -0.73 12.80 -3.94
N MET A 107 0.33 12.84 -3.13
CA MET A 107 0.40 12.11 -1.88
C MET A 107 -0.03 12.99 -0.70
N GLN A 108 -0.83 12.42 0.19
CA GLN A 108 -1.30 13.00 1.44
C GLN A 108 -0.98 12.06 2.60
N TYR A 109 -0.72 12.65 3.76
CA TYR A 109 -0.40 11.93 4.99
C TYR A 109 -1.37 12.38 6.09
N ASP A 110 -2.06 11.42 6.68
CA ASP A 110 -2.88 11.63 7.86
C ASP A 110 -2.28 10.86 9.04
N ILE A 111 -2.26 11.49 10.22
CA ILE A 111 -1.77 10.89 11.46
C ILE A 111 -2.96 10.81 12.43
N GLU A 112 -3.36 9.59 12.79
CA GLU A 112 -4.41 9.32 13.78
C GLU A 112 -3.75 8.81 15.07
N PRO A 113 -3.88 9.48 16.24
CA PRO A 113 -3.34 8.94 17.49
C PRO A 113 -4.00 7.60 17.87
N PHE A 114 -3.30 6.75 18.61
CA PHE A 114 -3.89 5.55 19.21
C PHE A 114 -4.89 6.00 20.27
N GLU A 115 -6.18 5.79 20.02
CA GLU A 115 -7.23 5.96 21.04
C GLU A 115 -7.07 4.97 22.19
#